data_AF-A0A956QD37-F1
#
_entry.id   AF-A0A956QD37-F1
#
_cell.length_a   1.000
_cell.length_b   1.000
_cell.length_c   1.000
_cell.angle_alpha   90.00
_cell.angle_beta   90.00
_cell.angle_gamma   90.00
#
_symmetry.space_group_name_H-M   'P 1'
#
loop_
_entity.id
_entity.type
_entity.pdbx_description
1 polymer ?
#
loop_
_entity_poly.entity_id
_entity_poly.type
_entity_poly.pdbx_seq_one_letter_code
_entity_poly.pdbx_strand_id
1 'polypeptide(L)'
;MSISIRCPNCGGRIAAEDVNLDRLVGRCRVCDDLFDCSEQLPASSGSGFAAPAVPSRAEAPCPSTITSTPRGRDITFTRRWFSGQIFFLLFFCVFWDGFLIFWYGLALSAKNPPIA
;
A
#
# COMPACT_ATOMS: atom_id res chain seq x y z
N MET A 1 22.74 -9.56 34.63
CA MET A 1 23.97 -9.33 33.84
C MET A 1 23.95 -7.88 33.39
N SER A 2 24.73 -6.99 34.00
CA SER A 2 24.77 -5.56 33.63
C SER A 2 25.75 -5.35 32.49
N ILE A 3 25.30 -4.77 31.38
CA ILE A 3 26.16 -4.42 30.25
C ILE A 3 26.85 -3.07 30.49
N SER A 4 28.14 -2.98 30.22
CA SER A 4 28.94 -1.76 30.42
C SER A 4 29.54 -1.29 29.10
N ILE A 5 29.18 -0.09 28.67
CA ILE A 5 29.68 0.57 27.45
C ILE A 5 30.96 1.35 27.80
N ARG A 6 31.95 1.35 26.90
CA ARG A 6 33.26 2.01 27.10
C ARG A 6 33.50 3.09 26.06
N CYS A 7 34.04 4.23 26.49
CA CYS A 7 34.45 5.30 25.59
C CYS A 7 35.64 4.85 24.72
N PRO A 8 35.59 5.03 23.39
CA PRO A 8 36.69 4.68 22.50
C PRO A 8 37.92 5.60 22.67
N ASN A 9 37.73 6.81 23.18
CA ASN A 9 38.79 7.82 23.29
C ASN A 9 39.58 7.67 24.61
N CYS A 10 38.89 7.62 25.76
CA CYS A 10 39.55 7.55 27.08
C CYS A 10 39.44 6.19 27.79
N GLY A 11 38.67 5.23 27.24
CA GLY A 11 38.44 3.92 27.87
C GLY A 11 37.55 3.96 29.12
N GLY A 12 37.04 5.13 29.52
CA GLY A 12 36.17 5.31 30.67
C GLY A 12 34.85 4.53 30.53
N ARG A 13 34.33 4.03 31.66
CA ARG A 13 33.00 3.43 31.72
C ARG A 13 31.94 4.53 31.68
N ILE A 14 30.90 4.31 30.87
CA ILE A 14 29.81 5.28 30.72
C ILE A 14 28.61 4.79 31.52
N ALA A 15 28.04 5.70 32.31
CA ALA A 15 26.82 5.43 33.07
C ALA A 15 25.62 5.39 32.12
N ALA A 16 24.62 4.56 32.44
CA ALA A 16 23.43 4.41 31.59
C ALA A 16 22.63 5.72 31.41
N GLU A 17 22.76 6.65 32.35
CA GLU A 17 22.14 7.99 32.29
C GLU A 17 22.76 8.92 31.25
N ASP A 18 24.03 8.70 30.88
CA ASP A 18 24.76 9.53 29.90
C ASP A 18 24.66 8.96 28.47
N VAL A 19 23.75 7.99 28.24
CA VAL A 19 23.48 7.38 26.94
C VAL A 19 22.08 7.76 26.49
N ASN A 20 21.97 8.35 25.31
CA ASN A 20 20.69 8.64 24.68
C ASN A 20 20.28 7.45 23.81
N LEU A 21 19.31 6.65 24.28
CA LEU A 21 18.84 5.46 23.58
C LEU A 21 18.09 5.79 22.27
N ASP A 22 17.46 6.97 22.18
CA ASP A 22 16.72 7.37 20.97
C ASP A 22 17.65 7.68 19.79
N ARG A 23 18.81 8.26 20.09
CA ARG A 23 19.81 8.66 19.08
C ARG A 23 21.02 7.72 19.01
N LEU A 24 21.11 6.74 19.91
CA LEU A 24 22.24 5.82 20.05
C LEU A 24 23.59 6.53 20.31
N VAL A 25 23.57 7.73 20.88
CA VAL A 25 24.78 8.53 21.19
C VAL A 25 25.04 8.52 22.69
N GLY A 26 26.29 8.26 23.08
CA GLY A 26 26.77 8.36 24.46
C GLY A 26 27.70 9.56 24.65
N ARG A 27 27.60 10.23 25.81
CA ARG A 27 28.54 11.25 26.24
C ARG A 27 29.48 10.68 27.30
N CYS A 28 30.78 10.85 27.14
CA CYS A 28 31.74 10.51 28.20
C CYS A 28 31.96 11.70 29.15
N ARG A 29 31.84 11.52 30.47
CA ARG A 29 32.11 12.57 31.47
C ARG A 29 33.60 12.88 31.70
N VAL A 30 34.50 12.02 31.24
CA VAL A 30 35.96 12.16 31.48
C VAL A 30 36.63 12.95 30.37
N CYS A 31 36.27 12.68 29.12
CA CYS A 31 36.84 13.36 27.95
C CYS A 31 35.85 14.27 27.21
N ASP A 32 34.61 14.39 27.69
CA ASP A 32 33.50 15.15 27.08
C ASP A 32 33.19 14.79 25.62
N ASP A 33 33.66 13.63 25.17
CA ASP A 33 33.51 13.17 23.80
C ASP A 33 32.11 12.57 23.56
N LEU A 34 31.55 12.85 22.38
CA LEU A 34 30.24 12.39 21.94
C LEU A 34 30.45 11.35 20.84
N PHE A 35 30.03 10.11 21.08
CA PHE A 35 30.26 9.03 20.13
C PHE A 35 29.07 8.08 20.00
N ASP A 36 29.00 7.41 18.86
CA ASP A 36 27.96 6.43 18.55
C ASP A 36 28.25 5.11 19.29
N CYS A 37 27.30 4.67 20.11
CA CYS A 37 27.42 3.47 20.93
C CYS A 37 26.79 2.23 20.26
N SER A 38 26.23 2.36 19.05
CA SER A 38 25.49 1.31 18.35
C SER A 38 26.31 0.04 18.09
N GLU A 39 27.61 0.18 17.82
CA GLU A 39 28.51 -0.96 17.56
C GLU A 39 28.87 -1.77 18.83
N GLN A 40 28.85 -1.16 20.01
CA GLN A 40 29.20 -1.82 21.27
C GLN A 40 27.99 -2.47 21.98
N LEU A 41 26.79 -2.18 21.50
CA LEU A 41 25.58 -2.87 21.93
C LEU A 41 25.58 -4.25 21.27
N PRO A 42 25.29 -5.33 22.02
CA PRO A 42 25.20 -6.66 21.45
C PRO A 42 24.11 -6.63 20.40
N ALA A 43 24.54 -6.73 19.15
CA ALA A 43 23.67 -6.69 18.00
C ALA A 43 22.57 -7.75 18.19
N SER A 44 21.35 -7.30 18.46
CA SER A 44 20.23 -7.89 17.73
C SER A 44 20.59 -7.58 16.27
N SER A 45 21.10 -8.59 15.58
CA SER A 45 21.79 -8.51 14.30
C SER A 45 21.14 -7.50 13.35
N GLY A 46 21.85 -6.40 13.04
CA GLY A 46 21.39 -5.42 12.04
C GLY A 46 21.82 -3.99 12.33
N SER A 47 23.13 -3.72 12.29
CA SER A 47 23.67 -2.36 12.18
C SER A 47 23.33 -1.77 10.82
N GLY A 48 22.67 -0.62 10.83
CA GLY A 48 22.49 0.25 9.69
C GLY A 48 21.20 1.04 9.84
N PHE A 49 21.31 2.35 10.04
CA PHE A 49 20.25 3.27 9.65
C PHE A 49 20.10 3.20 8.12
N ALA A 50 19.52 2.12 7.62
CA ALA A 50 18.68 2.22 6.45
C ALA A 50 17.47 3.06 6.91
N ALA A 51 17.11 4.10 6.14
CA ALA A 51 15.77 4.66 6.21
C ALA A 51 14.78 3.51 6.43
N PRO A 52 13.78 3.65 7.32
CA PRO A 52 12.89 2.54 7.69
C PRO A 52 12.55 1.86 6.38
N ALA A 53 12.96 0.59 6.25
CA ALA A 53 12.63 -0.20 5.08
C ALA A 53 11.11 -0.19 5.11
N VAL A 54 10.52 0.76 4.37
CA VAL A 54 9.12 0.77 4.03
C VAL A 54 8.96 -0.65 3.56
N PRO A 55 8.20 -1.52 4.27
CA PRO A 55 8.05 -2.90 3.84
C PRO A 55 7.74 -2.76 2.37
N SER A 56 8.62 -3.27 1.49
CA SER A 56 8.52 -3.02 0.06
C SER A 56 7.21 -3.66 -0.30
N ARG A 57 6.17 -2.84 -0.27
CA ARG A 57 4.81 -3.27 -0.46
C ARG A 57 4.89 -3.72 -1.89
N ALA A 58 4.92 -5.04 -2.08
CA ALA A 58 5.04 -5.64 -3.39
C ALA A 58 4.12 -4.81 -4.29
N GLU A 59 4.71 -4.12 -5.25
CA GLU A 59 3.99 -3.19 -6.10
C GLU A 59 2.79 -3.96 -6.59
N ALA A 60 1.60 -3.55 -6.13
CA ALA A 60 0.39 -4.28 -6.41
C ALA A 60 0.35 -4.40 -7.93
N PRO A 61 0.27 -5.62 -8.49
CA PRO A 61 0.37 -5.81 -9.91
C PRO A 61 -0.68 -4.91 -10.56
N CYS A 62 -0.22 -3.89 -11.28
CA CYS A 62 -1.11 -2.95 -11.93
C CYS A 62 -1.91 -3.79 -12.94
N PRO A 63 -3.23 -3.96 -12.76
CA PRO A 63 -4.00 -4.79 -13.65
C PRO A 63 -3.91 -4.15 -15.04
N SER A 64 -3.61 -4.96 -16.05
CA SER A 64 -3.36 -4.52 -17.44
C SER A 64 -4.49 -3.70 -18.08
N THR A 65 -5.63 -3.59 -17.40
CA THR A 65 -6.81 -2.80 -17.82
C THR A 65 -6.81 -1.36 -17.30
N ILE A 66 -5.91 -1.01 -16.36
CA ILE A 66 -5.84 0.31 -15.73
C ILE A 66 -4.53 0.99 -16.13
N THR A 67 -4.63 2.10 -16.84
CA THR A 67 -3.46 2.94 -17.14
C THR A 67 -3.37 4.01 -16.06
N SER A 68 -2.37 3.89 -15.19
CA SER A 68 -1.99 4.91 -14.20
C SER A 68 -0.97 5.85 -14.84
N THR A 69 -1.36 7.10 -15.12
CA THR A 69 -0.43 8.13 -15.59
C THR A 69 -0.07 9.01 -14.39
N PRO A 70 1.15 8.93 -13.84
CA PRO A 70 1.53 9.78 -12.72
C PRO A 70 1.63 11.23 -13.17
N ARG A 71 0.80 12.11 -12.59
CA ARG A 71 0.85 13.56 -12.82
C ARG A 71 1.22 14.24 -11.50
N GLY A 72 2.51 14.25 -11.17
CA GLY A 72 3.02 14.92 -9.98
C GLY A 72 2.44 14.37 -8.66
N ARG A 73 1.52 15.11 -8.03
CA ARG A 73 0.87 14.76 -6.75
C ARG A 73 -0.43 13.97 -6.91
N ASP A 74 -0.96 13.88 -8.13
CA ASP A 74 -2.24 13.23 -8.41
C ASP A 74 -2.06 11.93 -9.20
N ILE A 75 -2.81 10.91 -8.79
CA ILE A 75 -2.89 9.62 -9.47
C ILE A 75 -4.22 9.56 -10.22
N THR A 76 -4.18 9.73 -11.55
CA THR A 76 -5.36 9.60 -12.40
C THR A 76 -5.49 8.16 -12.88
N PHE A 77 -6.58 7.50 -12.50
CA PHE A 77 -6.94 6.18 -13.01
C PHE A 77 -7.80 6.33 -14.25
N THR A 78 -7.36 5.76 -15.38
CA THR A 78 -8.14 5.73 -16.62
C THR A 78 -8.48 4.28 -16.98
N ARG A 79 -9.76 4.04 -17.32
CA ARG A 79 -10.25 2.74 -17.80
C ARG A 79 -11.10 2.94 -19.04
N ARG A 80 -10.81 2.18 -20.09
CA ARG A 80 -11.64 2.14 -21.31
C ARG A 80 -12.93 1.36 -21.00
N TRP A 81 -14.05 2.06 -20.92
CA TRP A 81 -15.37 1.48 -20.67
C TRP A 81 -16.05 1.00 -21.95
N PHE A 82 -15.63 1.52 -23.10
CA PHE A 82 -16.22 1.23 -24.40
C PHE A 82 -15.48 0.08 -25.11
N SER A 83 -16.03 -1.13 -24.98
CA SER A 83 -15.56 -2.36 -25.64
C SER A 83 -16.53 -2.74 -26.77
N GLY A 84 -16.02 -3.37 -27.84
CA GLY A 84 -16.82 -3.81 -28.99
C GLY A 84 -17.98 -4.75 -28.61
N GLN A 85 -17.89 -5.41 -27.45
CA GLN A 85 -18.96 -6.22 -26.87
C GLN A 85 -20.26 -5.44 -26.66
N ILE A 86 -20.20 -4.11 -26.46
CA ILE A 86 -21.38 -3.27 -26.29
C ILE A 86 -22.24 -3.26 -27.56
N PHE A 87 -21.65 -3.31 -28.75
CA PHE A 87 -22.42 -3.36 -29.99
C PHE A 87 -23.22 -4.66 -30.15
N PHE A 88 -22.59 -5.78 -29.80
CA PHE A 88 -23.30 -7.08 -29.78
C PHE A 88 -24.41 -7.09 -28.72
N LEU A 89 -24.10 -6.60 -27.50
CA LEU A 89 -25.09 -6.53 -26.42
C LEU A 89 -26.26 -5.61 -26.79
N LEU A 90 -26.00 -4.46 -27.42
CA LEU A 90 -27.03 -3.53 -27.87
C LEU A 90 -27.91 -4.17 -28.93
N PHE A 91 -27.33 -4.84 -29.93
CA PHE A 91 -28.09 -5.58 -30.94
C PHE A 91 -28.97 -6.66 -30.27
N PHE A 92 -28.38 -7.44 -29.37
CA PHE A 92 -29.08 -8.50 -28.65
C PHE A 92 -30.24 -7.94 -27.82
N CYS A 93 -30.03 -6.87 -27.05
CA CYS A 93 -31.07 -6.20 -26.28
C CYS A 93 -32.21 -5.72 -27.17
N VAL A 94 -31.92 -4.98 -28.24
CA VAL A 94 -32.99 -4.46 -29.13
C VAL A 94 -33.77 -5.59 -29.79
N PHE A 95 -33.09 -6.62 -30.29
CA PHE A 95 -33.74 -7.76 -30.92
C PHE A 95 -34.62 -8.54 -29.92
N TRP A 96 -34.07 -8.81 -28.74
CA TRP A 96 -34.74 -9.57 -27.70
C TRP A 96 -35.90 -8.80 -27.07
N ASP A 97 -35.71 -7.53 -26.76
CA ASP A 97 -36.77 -6.66 -26.22
C ASP A 97 -37.89 -6.50 -27.26
N GLY A 98 -37.55 -6.38 -28.54
CA GLY A 98 -38.54 -6.39 -29.63
C GLY A 98 -39.35 -7.69 -29.68
N PHE A 99 -38.69 -8.84 -29.52
CA PHE A 99 -39.35 -10.14 -29.43
C PHE A 99 -40.29 -10.20 -28.22
N LEU A 100 -39.84 -9.77 -27.04
CA LEU A 100 -40.66 -9.72 -25.83
C LEU A 100 -41.87 -8.80 -26.01
N ILE A 101 -41.68 -7.59 -26.54
CA ILE A 101 -42.78 -6.63 -26.79
C ILE A 101 -43.81 -7.22 -27.74
N PHE A 102 -43.38 -7.92 -28.80
CA PHE A 102 -44.30 -8.58 -29.73
C PHE A 102 -45.14 -9.65 -29.04
N TRP A 103 -44.51 -10.57 -28.29
CA TRP A 103 -45.23 -11.64 -27.60
C TRP A 103 -46.11 -11.13 -26.46
N TYR A 104 -45.63 -10.19 -25.65
CA TYR A 104 -46.44 -9.57 -24.61
C TYR A 104 -47.57 -8.73 -25.20
N GLY A 105 -47.34 -8.04 -26.32
CA GLY A 105 -48.38 -7.32 -27.04
C GLY A 105 -49.49 -8.24 -27.55
N LEU A 106 -49.13 -9.41 -28.10
CA LEU A 106 -50.10 -10.44 -28.48
C LEU A 106 -50.80 -11.05 -27.27
N ALA A 107 -50.08 -11.35 -26.19
CA ALA A 107 -50.66 -11.91 -24.97
C ALA A 107 -51.63 -10.94 -24.28
N LEU A 108 -51.32 -9.64 -24.28
CA LEU A 108 -52.20 -8.59 -23.74
C LEU A 108 -53.37 -8.26 -24.68
N SER A 109 -53.19 -8.40 -25.99
CA SER A 109 -54.26 -8.20 -27.00
C SER A 109 -55.19 -9.41 -27.11
N ALA A 110 -54.69 -10.62 -26.83
CA ALA A 110 -55.50 -11.80 -26.63
C ALA A 110 -56.32 -11.59 -25.35
N LYS A 111 -57.54 -11.08 -25.53
CA LYS A 111 -58.46 -10.63 -24.49
C LYS A 111 -58.93 -11.80 -23.60
N ASN A 112 -58.06 -12.30 -22.74
CA ASN A 112 -58.35 -13.26 -21.69
C ASN A 112 -57.85 -12.66 -20.36
N PRO A 113 -58.68 -11.88 -19.63
CA PRO A 113 -58.31 -11.47 -18.29
C PRO A 113 -58.24 -12.72 -17.40
N PRO A 114 -57.08 -13.08 -16.80
CA PRO A 114 -57.04 -14.13 -15.80
C PRO A 114 -57.41 -13.51 -14.45
N ILE A 115 -58.68 -13.11 -14.29
CA ILE A 115 -59.39 -12.95 -13.01
C ILE A 115 -60.83 -12.48 -13.26
N ALA A 116 -61.77 -13.42 -13.23
CA ALA A 116 -63.12 -13.29 -12.68
C ALA A 116 -63.60 -14.70 -12.31
#